data_AF-A0A959E1X7-F1
#
_entry.id   AF-A0A959E1X7-F1
#
_cell.length_a   1.000
_cell.length_b   1.000
_cell.length_c   1.000
_cell.angle_alpha   90.00
_cell.angle_beta   90.00
_cell.angle_gamma   90.00
#
_symmetry.space_group_name_H-M   'P 1'
#
loop_
_entity.id
_entity.type
_entity.pdbx_description
1 polymer ?
#
loop_
_entity_poly.entity_id
_entity_poly.type
_entity_poly.pdbx_seq_one_letter_code
_entity_poly.pdbx_strand_id
1 'polypeptide(L)'
;MKKLFFILPVLLLGFNLIGQDYAGTMQSCLEQLGSAATESDYSELATTFERIGLAEQDKWHPFYYQAFCLIAKGFIAEGAEKKDQIIDAAETAIKKAASVGGPEAELAVLQARANQARLSVDPVTRGMQLGPKTTMLLAEARAKAPDNPRVTYLLGQNIFYTPAAFGGGPDKAIPLVEKSIELFKTYKTDDPFAPKWGQEQAEAFLKSVNKENR
;
A
#
# COMPACT_ATOMS: atom_id res chain seq x y z
N MET A 1 -6.14 -38.94 -48.57
CA MET A 1 -5.52 -37.69 -48.06
C MET A 1 -5.74 -37.63 -46.55
N LYS A 2 -4.72 -38.00 -45.75
CA LYS A 2 -4.78 -37.99 -44.28
C LYS A 2 -4.50 -36.56 -43.81
N LYS A 3 -5.46 -35.90 -43.16
CA LYS A 3 -5.23 -34.60 -42.51
C LYS A 3 -4.61 -34.86 -41.14
N LEU A 4 -3.34 -34.48 -41.00
CA LEU A 4 -2.57 -34.58 -39.76
C LEU A 4 -2.87 -33.33 -38.92
N PHE A 5 -3.57 -33.48 -37.80
CA PHE A 5 -3.74 -32.41 -36.82
C PHE A 5 -2.53 -32.38 -35.89
N PHE A 6 -1.75 -31.31 -35.94
CA PHE A 6 -0.72 -31.02 -34.95
C PHE A 6 -1.41 -30.48 -33.69
N ILE A 7 -1.43 -31.27 -32.61
CA ILE A 7 -1.78 -30.78 -31.28
C ILE A 7 -0.50 -30.24 -30.66
N LEU A 8 -0.45 -28.93 -30.47
CA LEU A 8 0.61 -28.25 -29.72
C LEU A 8 0.43 -28.57 -28.23
N PRO A 9 1.45 -29.10 -27.52
CA PRO A 9 1.34 -29.26 -26.08
C PRO A 9 1.37 -27.86 -25.45
N VAL A 10 0.23 -27.44 -24.89
CA VAL A 10 0.17 -26.31 -23.97
C VAL A 10 0.99 -26.70 -22.75
N LEU A 11 2.09 -25.98 -22.53
CA LEU A 11 2.92 -26.11 -21.35
C LEU A 11 2.11 -25.61 -20.14
N LEU A 12 1.32 -26.49 -19.53
CA LEU A 12 0.76 -26.26 -18.22
C LEU A 12 1.92 -26.31 -17.23
N LEU A 13 2.39 -25.14 -16.81
CA LEU A 13 3.19 -24.97 -15.60
C LEU A 13 2.35 -25.43 -14.41
N GLY A 14 2.41 -26.74 -14.15
CA GLY A 14 1.85 -27.34 -12.95
C GLY A 14 2.61 -26.83 -11.74
N PHE A 15 1.99 -25.94 -10.97
CA PHE A 15 2.42 -25.67 -9.60
C PHE A 15 2.27 -26.98 -8.81
N ASN A 16 3.39 -27.64 -8.53
CA ASN A 16 3.42 -28.76 -7.61
C ASN A 16 3.13 -28.23 -6.20
N LEU A 17 1.96 -28.55 -5.65
CA LEU A 17 1.58 -28.31 -4.26
C LEU A 17 2.28 -29.33 -3.35
N ILE A 18 3.59 -29.12 -3.15
CA ILE A 18 4.30 -29.59 -1.95
C ILE A 18 4.04 -28.51 -0.90
N GLY A 19 3.66 -28.90 0.33
CA GLY A 19 3.18 -28.02 1.40
C GLY A 19 3.83 -26.63 1.36
N GLN A 20 3.01 -25.59 1.19
CA GLN A 20 3.52 -24.25 0.91
C GLN A 20 4.41 -23.81 2.06
N ASP A 21 5.72 -23.72 1.79
CA ASP A 21 6.59 -22.94 2.63
C ASP A 21 6.10 -21.50 2.57
N TYR A 22 5.41 -21.07 3.64
CA TYR A 22 4.90 -19.72 3.80
C TYR A 22 6.00 -18.69 3.54
N ALA A 23 7.20 -18.94 4.06
CA ALA A 23 8.30 -18.00 3.99
C ALA A 23 8.81 -17.83 2.55
N GLY A 24 9.11 -18.93 1.85
CA GLY A 24 9.53 -18.88 0.45
C GLY A 24 8.46 -18.31 -0.48
N THR A 25 7.18 -18.64 -0.24
CA THR A 25 6.07 -18.09 -1.04
C THR A 25 5.92 -16.59 -0.83
N MET A 26 5.91 -16.12 0.43
CA MET A 26 5.87 -14.70 0.76
C MET A 26 7.04 -13.95 0.16
N GLN A 27 8.26 -14.48 0.29
CA GLN A 27 9.46 -13.85 -0.26
C GLN A 27 9.36 -13.68 -1.80
N SER A 28 8.95 -14.72 -2.52
CA SER A 28 8.75 -14.67 -3.97
C SER A 28 7.72 -13.61 -4.38
N CYS A 29 6.60 -13.51 -3.66
CA CYS A 29 5.60 -12.47 -3.92
C CYS A 29 6.14 -11.06 -3.65
N LEU A 30 6.95 -10.87 -2.61
CA LEU A 30 7.55 -9.56 -2.30
C LEU A 30 8.61 -9.14 -3.33
N GLU A 31 9.38 -10.09 -3.86
CA GLU A 31 10.31 -9.84 -4.96
C GLU A 31 9.56 -9.41 -6.22
N GLN A 32 8.48 -10.10 -6.59
CA GLN A 32 7.63 -9.74 -7.73
C GLN A 32 6.96 -8.37 -7.55
N LEU A 33 6.49 -8.08 -6.32
CA LEU A 33 5.88 -6.79 -5.98
C LEU A 33 6.84 -5.62 -6.22
N GLY A 34 8.15 -5.82 -6.03
CA GLY A 34 9.17 -4.79 -6.30
C GLY A 34 9.22 -4.32 -7.76
N SER A 35 8.75 -5.15 -8.70
CA SER A 35 8.68 -4.82 -10.14
C SER A 35 7.26 -4.59 -10.67
N ALA A 36 6.23 -4.72 -9.83
CA ALA A 36 4.83 -4.57 -10.25
C ALA A 36 4.52 -3.12 -10.66
N ALA A 37 3.86 -2.95 -11.80
CA ALA A 37 3.54 -1.62 -12.34
C ALA A 37 2.15 -1.53 -12.98
N THR A 38 1.57 -2.66 -13.39
CA THR A 38 0.30 -2.70 -14.12
C THR A 38 -0.86 -3.15 -13.25
N GLU A 39 -2.09 -2.90 -13.72
CA GLU A 39 -3.29 -3.43 -13.05
C GLU A 39 -3.28 -4.97 -12.96
N SER A 40 -2.69 -5.67 -13.94
CA SER A 40 -2.59 -7.13 -13.95
C SER A 40 -1.66 -7.60 -12.84
N ASP A 41 -0.45 -7.03 -12.78
CA ASP A 41 0.57 -7.40 -11.77
C ASP A 41 0.00 -7.30 -10.36
N TYR A 42 -0.65 -6.17 -10.05
CA TYR A 42 -1.27 -5.97 -8.74
C TYR A 42 -2.47 -6.89 -8.49
N SER A 43 -3.24 -7.25 -9.52
CA SER A 43 -4.37 -8.17 -9.38
C SER A 43 -3.91 -9.60 -9.07
N GLU A 44 -2.88 -10.07 -9.78
CA GLU A 44 -2.29 -11.39 -9.61
C GLU A 44 -1.65 -11.53 -8.23
N LEU A 45 -0.89 -10.51 -7.80
CA LEU A 45 -0.29 -10.46 -6.46
C LEU A 45 -1.35 -10.38 -5.36
N ALA A 46 -2.36 -9.51 -5.49
CA ALA A 46 -3.44 -9.41 -4.51
C ALA A 46 -4.17 -10.75 -4.32
N THR A 47 -4.46 -11.45 -5.42
CA THR A 47 -5.09 -12.79 -5.40
C THR A 47 -4.19 -13.82 -4.72
N THR A 48 -2.88 -13.76 -5.00
CA THR A 48 -1.91 -14.68 -4.40
C THR A 48 -1.77 -14.44 -2.90
N PHE A 49 -1.63 -13.19 -2.47
CA PHE A 49 -1.59 -12.82 -1.06
C PHE A 49 -2.88 -13.20 -0.31
N GLU A 50 -4.05 -13.03 -0.93
CA GLU A 50 -5.31 -13.49 -0.35
C GLU A 50 -5.30 -15.00 -0.10
N ARG A 51 -4.88 -15.79 -1.10
CA ARG A 51 -4.80 -17.25 -0.98
C ARG A 51 -3.85 -17.67 0.15
N ILE A 52 -2.70 -17.00 0.28
CA ILE A 52 -1.76 -17.25 1.38
C ILE A 52 -2.43 -16.93 2.73
N GLY A 53 -3.07 -15.77 2.87
CA GLY A 53 -3.75 -15.40 4.12
C GLY A 53 -4.91 -16.32 4.50
N LEU A 54 -5.63 -16.87 3.51
CA LEU A 54 -6.69 -17.85 3.76
C LEU A 54 -6.16 -19.23 4.22
N ALA A 55 -4.94 -19.59 3.81
CA ALA A 55 -4.25 -20.80 4.28
C ALA A 55 -3.59 -20.57 5.65
N GLU A 56 -2.94 -19.41 5.82
CA GLU A 56 -2.15 -19.02 6.99
C GLU A 56 -2.91 -17.97 7.81
N GLN A 57 -4.04 -18.38 8.40
CA GLN A 57 -5.04 -17.49 8.99
C GLN A 57 -4.57 -16.73 10.25
N ASP A 58 -3.41 -17.06 10.80
CA ASP A 58 -2.78 -16.36 11.92
C ASP A 58 -1.73 -15.33 11.47
N LYS A 59 -1.53 -15.14 10.15
CA LYS A 59 -0.54 -14.21 9.59
C LYS A 59 -1.20 -12.97 9.03
N TRP A 60 -0.79 -11.80 9.52
CA TRP A 60 -1.32 -10.52 9.05
C TRP A 60 -0.68 -10.03 7.75
N HIS A 61 0.58 -10.40 7.46
CA HIS A 61 1.32 -9.90 6.30
C HIS A 61 0.63 -10.16 4.95
N PRO A 62 0.07 -11.36 4.67
CA PRO A 62 -0.58 -11.60 3.39
C PRO A 62 -1.75 -10.63 3.18
N PHE A 63 -2.58 -10.40 4.21
CA PHE A 63 -3.67 -9.44 4.12
C PHE A 63 -3.18 -7.98 4.01
N TYR A 64 -2.08 -7.62 4.67
CA TYR A 64 -1.43 -6.32 4.48
C TYR A 64 -1.00 -6.11 3.02
N TYR A 65 -0.31 -7.08 2.44
CA TYR A 65 0.20 -6.96 1.07
C TYR A 65 -0.90 -7.12 0.01
N GLN A 66 -1.96 -7.88 0.29
CA GLN A 66 -3.19 -7.86 -0.49
C GLN A 66 -3.77 -6.43 -0.55
N ALA A 67 -3.96 -5.79 0.60
CA ALA A 67 -4.44 -4.42 0.68
C ALA A 67 -3.50 -3.43 -0.04
N PHE A 68 -2.19 -3.57 0.14
CA PHE A 68 -1.19 -2.76 -0.55
C PHE A 68 -1.32 -2.83 -2.08
N CYS A 69 -1.43 -4.05 -2.63
CA CYS A 69 -1.60 -4.26 -4.07
C CYS A 69 -2.92 -3.67 -4.58
N LEU A 70 -4.01 -3.87 -3.84
CA LEU A 70 -5.31 -3.31 -4.20
C LEU A 70 -5.30 -1.77 -4.18
N ILE A 71 -4.66 -1.15 -3.20
CA ILE A 71 -4.49 0.31 -3.15
C ILE A 71 -3.66 0.79 -4.34
N ALA A 72 -2.53 0.15 -4.64
CA ALA A 72 -1.70 0.49 -5.78
C ALA A 72 -2.47 0.38 -7.10
N LYS A 73 -3.25 -0.69 -7.28
CA LYS A 73 -4.17 -0.86 -8.40
C LYS A 73 -5.22 0.25 -8.46
N GLY A 74 -5.80 0.63 -7.32
CA GLY A 74 -6.81 1.70 -7.24
C GLY A 74 -6.29 3.07 -7.67
N PHE A 75 -4.99 3.36 -7.47
CA PHE A 75 -4.37 4.58 -7.98
C PHE A 75 -4.29 4.62 -9.51
N ILE A 76 -4.02 3.48 -10.15
CA ILE A 76 -3.77 3.40 -11.61
C ILE A 76 -4.99 2.97 -12.44
N ALA A 77 -6.01 2.38 -11.83
CA ALA A 77 -7.21 1.93 -12.53
C ALA A 77 -7.96 3.10 -13.19
N GLU A 78 -8.71 2.83 -14.24
CA GLU A 78 -9.62 3.82 -14.85
C GLU A 78 -11.07 3.63 -14.39
N GLY A 79 -11.80 4.75 -14.26
CA GLY A 79 -13.21 4.76 -13.86
C GLY A 79 -13.44 4.86 -12.34
N ALA A 80 -14.27 5.82 -11.93
CA ALA A 80 -14.55 6.13 -10.52
C ALA A 80 -15.12 4.93 -9.74
N GLU A 81 -16.14 4.27 -10.29
CA GLU A 81 -16.80 3.13 -9.65
C GLU A 81 -15.84 1.95 -9.45
N LYS A 82 -15.06 1.61 -10.50
CA LYS A 82 -14.05 0.55 -10.43
C LYS A 82 -13.00 0.86 -9.37
N LYS A 83 -12.51 2.11 -9.31
CA LYS A 83 -11.58 2.54 -8.26
C LYS A 83 -12.16 2.35 -6.86
N ASP A 84 -13.40 2.78 -6.63
CA ASP A 84 -14.04 2.63 -5.33
C ASP A 84 -14.21 1.16 -4.93
N GLN A 85 -14.66 0.30 -5.83
CA GLN A 85 -14.78 -1.15 -5.58
C GLN A 85 -13.43 -1.79 -5.23
N ILE A 86 -12.35 -1.39 -5.91
CA ILE A 86 -11.00 -1.86 -5.60
C ILE A 86 -10.57 -1.42 -4.19
N ILE A 87 -10.85 -0.17 -3.81
CA ILE A 87 -10.50 0.34 -2.49
C ILE A 87 -11.37 -0.29 -1.38
N ASP A 88 -12.65 -0.58 -1.65
CA ASP A 88 -13.51 -1.34 -0.71
C ASP A 88 -12.93 -2.74 -0.41
N ALA A 89 -12.39 -3.40 -1.44
CA ALA A 89 -11.69 -4.67 -1.26
C ALA A 89 -10.39 -4.51 -0.45
N ALA A 90 -9.64 -3.43 -0.67
CA ALA A 90 -8.45 -3.12 0.12
C ALA A 90 -8.79 -2.90 1.61
N GLU A 91 -9.84 -2.14 1.91
CA GLU A 91 -10.32 -1.92 3.29
C GLU A 91 -10.75 -3.22 3.96
N THR A 92 -11.34 -4.14 3.19
CA THR A 92 -11.67 -5.49 3.69
C THR A 92 -10.40 -6.26 4.07
N ALA A 93 -9.36 -6.21 3.23
CA ALA A 93 -8.07 -6.84 3.53
C ALA A 93 -7.36 -6.20 4.74
N ILE A 94 -7.43 -4.86 4.90
CA ILE A 94 -6.94 -4.16 6.10
C ILE A 94 -7.64 -4.67 7.36
N LYS A 95 -8.98 -4.82 7.32
CA LYS A 95 -9.76 -5.35 8.45
C LYS A 95 -9.37 -6.80 8.78
N LYS A 96 -9.14 -7.64 7.76
CA LYS A 96 -8.64 -9.01 7.97
C LYS A 96 -7.27 -8.99 8.65
N ALA A 97 -6.32 -8.18 8.15
CA ALA A 97 -5.00 -8.02 8.77
C ALA A 97 -5.10 -7.57 10.24
N ALA A 98 -5.99 -6.63 10.55
CA ALA A 98 -6.25 -6.19 11.92
C ALA A 98 -6.78 -7.32 12.82
N SER A 99 -7.73 -8.11 12.31
CA SER A 99 -8.35 -9.21 13.09
C SER A 99 -7.38 -10.33 13.47
N VAL A 100 -6.24 -10.43 12.78
CA VAL A 100 -5.20 -11.44 13.02
C VAL A 100 -3.91 -10.82 13.60
N GLY A 101 -4.01 -9.64 14.21
CA GLY A 101 -2.93 -9.04 15.00
C GLY A 101 -1.96 -8.13 14.23
N GLY A 102 -2.35 -7.62 13.07
CA GLY A 102 -1.53 -6.67 12.31
C GLY A 102 -1.25 -5.37 13.09
N PRO A 103 -0.05 -4.77 12.96
CA PRO A 103 0.30 -3.56 13.70
C PRO A 103 -0.60 -2.37 13.35
N GLU A 104 -1.29 -1.81 14.34
CA GLU A 104 -2.27 -0.71 14.12
C GLU A 104 -1.69 0.46 13.31
N ALA A 105 -0.44 0.84 13.58
CA ALA A 105 0.21 1.95 12.88
C ALA A 105 0.45 1.67 11.39
N GLU A 106 0.86 0.45 11.03
CA GLU A 106 1.05 0.04 9.63
C GLU A 106 -0.30 -0.11 8.90
N LEU A 107 -1.34 -0.56 9.59
CA LEU A 107 -2.69 -0.63 9.03
C LEU A 107 -3.31 0.75 8.84
N ALA A 108 -3.06 1.69 9.76
CA ALA A 108 -3.44 3.09 9.61
C ALA A 108 -2.75 3.75 8.40
N VAL A 109 -1.49 3.38 8.12
CA VAL A 109 -0.77 3.81 6.91
C VAL A 109 -1.48 3.32 5.64
N LEU A 110 -1.90 2.05 5.58
CA LEU A 110 -2.66 1.55 4.43
C LEU A 110 -4.02 2.23 4.30
N GLN A 111 -4.74 2.44 5.40
CA GLN A 111 -6.02 3.14 5.38
C GLN A 111 -5.88 4.59 4.93
N ALA A 112 -4.80 5.28 5.32
CA ALA A 112 -4.50 6.62 4.83
C ALA A 112 -4.24 6.63 3.31
N ARG A 113 -3.48 5.66 2.78
CA ARG A 113 -3.28 5.51 1.33
C ARG A 113 -4.57 5.17 0.59
N ALA A 114 -5.44 4.33 1.17
CA ALA A 114 -6.77 4.05 0.63
C ALA A 114 -7.62 5.33 0.52
N ASN A 115 -7.60 6.18 1.55
CA ASN A 115 -8.28 7.48 1.51
C ASN A 115 -7.69 8.40 0.42
N GLN A 116 -6.37 8.43 0.25
CA GLN A 116 -5.72 9.18 -0.82
C GLN A 116 -6.11 8.67 -2.21
N ALA A 117 -6.22 7.35 -2.40
CA ALA A 117 -6.71 6.77 -3.64
C ALA A 117 -8.16 7.20 -3.94
N ARG A 118 -9.04 7.19 -2.93
CA ARG A 118 -10.42 7.71 -3.05
C ARG A 118 -10.44 9.20 -3.38
N LEU A 119 -9.55 10.00 -2.77
CA LEU A 119 -9.42 11.43 -3.06
C LEU A 119 -9.05 11.68 -4.52
N SER A 120 -8.22 10.83 -5.14
CA SER A 120 -7.84 10.98 -6.55
C SER A 120 -9.04 10.90 -7.53
N VAL A 121 -10.19 10.37 -7.09
CA VAL A 121 -11.41 10.23 -7.90
C VAL A 121 -12.19 11.54 -7.97
N ASP A 122 -12.40 12.18 -6.82
CA ASP A 122 -13.11 13.46 -6.69
C ASP A 122 -12.49 14.26 -5.54
N PRO A 123 -11.37 14.95 -5.79
CA PRO A 123 -10.61 15.63 -4.75
C PRO A 123 -11.41 16.69 -3.99
N VAL A 124 -12.33 17.38 -4.69
CA VAL A 124 -13.08 18.50 -4.13
C VAL A 124 -14.14 17.98 -3.16
N THR A 125 -15.00 17.06 -3.61
CA THR A 125 -16.11 16.57 -2.77
C THR A 125 -15.59 15.70 -1.63
N ARG A 126 -14.62 14.83 -1.92
CA ARG A 126 -14.10 13.88 -0.92
C ARG A 126 -13.07 14.52 0.00
N GLY A 127 -12.38 15.57 -0.44
CA GLY A 127 -11.36 16.31 0.32
C GLY A 127 -11.83 16.76 1.69
N MET A 128 -13.01 17.40 1.73
CA MET A 128 -13.59 17.93 2.97
C MET A 128 -13.91 16.83 4.00
N GLN A 129 -14.20 15.61 3.55
CA GLN A 129 -14.56 14.51 4.44
C GLN A 129 -13.35 13.64 4.80
N LEU A 130 -12.54 13.26 3.81
CA LEU A 130 -11.44 12.31 3.98
C LEU A 130 -10.16 12.98 4.48
N GLY A 131 -9.92 14.24 4.16
CA GLY A 131 -8.72 14.97 4.57
C GLY A 131 -8.56 15.01 6.10
N PRO A 132 -9.50 15.59 6.86
CA PRO A 132 -9.43 15.65 8.32
C PRO A 132 -9.40 14.26 8.98
N LYS A 133 -10.18 13.31 8.47
CA LYS A 133 -10.17 11.91 8.96
C LYS A 133 -8.80 11.26 8.80
N THR A 134 -8.14 11.48 7.66
CA THR A 134 -6.81 10.95 7.38
C THR A 134 -5.75 11.59 8.25
N THR A 135 -5.83 12.92 8.48
CA THR A 135 -4.93 13.61 9.44
C THR A 135 -5.05 13.03 10.84
N MET A 136 -6.28 12.85 11.34
CA MET A 136 -6.52 12.33 12.68
C MET A 136 -6.01 10.90 12.84
N LEU A 137 -6.35 10.03 11.87
CA LEU A 137 -5.87 8.65 11.81
C LEU A 137 -4.34 8.56 11.89
N LEU A 138 -3.63 9.37 11.08
CA LEU A 138 -2.17 9.37 11.05
C LEU A 138 -1.55 10.01 12.31
N ALA A 139 -2.20 11.01 12.89
CA ALA A 139 -1.76 11.61 14.15
C ALA A 139 -1.85 10.61 15.31
N GLU A 140 -2.94 9.85 15.41
CA GLU A 140 -3.11 8.78 16.40
C GLU A 140 -2.10 7.65 16.19
N ALA A 141 -1.91 7.21 14.94
CA ALA A 141 -0.90 6.22 14.60
C ALA A 141 0.51 6.70 15.00
N ARG A 142 0.82 7.98 14.80
CA ARG A 142 2.13 8.56 15.16
C ARG A 142 2.32 8.64 16.67
N ALA A 143 1.25 8.91 17.43
CA ALA A 143 1.32 8.92 18.88
C ALA A 143 1.64 7.53 19.45
N LYS A 144 1.14 6.47 18.81
CA LYS A 144 1.39 5.06 19.21
C LYS A 144 2.71 4.50 18.67
N ALA A 145 3.12 4.90 17.47
CA ALA A 145 4.33 4.43 16.82
C ALA A 145 5.16 5.63 16.28
N PRO A 146 5.78 6.42 17.17
CA PRO A 146 6.46 7.66 16.80
C PRO A 146 7.66 7.45 15.87
N ASP A 147 8.26 6.27 15.92
CA ASP A 147 9.42 5.90 15.12
C ASP A 147 9.05 5.26 13.78
N ASN A 148 7.75 5.06 13.50
CA ASN A 148 7.30 4.54 12.22
C ASN A 148 7.47 5.61 11.12
N PRO A 149 8.38 5.42 10.15
CA PRO A 149 8.67 6.44 9.17
C PRO A 149 7.52 6.65 8.18
N ARG A 150 6.77 5.59 7.84
CA ARG A 150 5.65 5.67 6.89
C ARG A 150 4.49 6.49 7.45
N VAL A 151 4.21 6.39 8.75
CA VAL A 151 3.20 7.23 9.41
C VAL A 151 3.58 8.70 9.30
N THR A 152 4.83 9.03 9.63
CA THR A 152 5.31 10.42 9.59
C THR A 152 5.33 10.96 8.17
N TYR A 153 5.74 10.15 7.18
CA TYR A 153 5.74 10.50 5.77
C TYR A 153 4.32 10.83 5.28
N LEU A 154 3.37 9.92 5.46
CA LEU A 154 2.00 10.14 4.98
C LEU A 154 1.30 11.29 5.70
N LEU A 155 1.63 11.54 6.97
CA LEU A 155 1.12 12.71 7.69
C LEU A 155 1.64 14.01 7.05
N GLY A 156 2.95 14.06 6.74
CA GLY A 156 3.54 15.19 6.01
C GLY A 156 2.87 15.40 4.65
N GLN A 157 2.71 14.33 3.87
CA GLN A 157 2.05 14.39 2.56
C GLN A 157 0.59 14.87 2.68
N ASN A 158 -0.18 14.36 3.64
CA ASN A 158 -1.58 14.78 3.82
C ASN A 158 -1.68 16.25 4.26
N ILE A 159 -0.78 16.71 5.13
CA ILE A 159 -0.69 18.11 5.56
C ILE A 159 -0.31 19.01 4.38
N PHE A 160 0.57 18.57 3.48
CA PHE A 160 0.97 19.35 2.31
C PHE A 160 -0.22 19.75 1.45
N TYR A 161 -1.09 18.77 1.13
CA TYR A 161 -2.29 19.00 0.33
C TYR A 161 -3.47 19.59 1.11
N THR A 162 -3.36 19.68 2.44
CA THR A 162 -4.36 20.37 3.25
C THR A 162 -4.19 21.89 3.07
N PRO A 163 -5.25 22.65 2.74
CA PRO A 163 -5.12 24.10 2.59
C PRO A 163 -4.63 24.78 3.89
N ALA A 164 -3.88 25.87 3.74
CA ALA A 164 -3.34 26.63 4.88
C ALA A 164 -4.43 27.12 5.84
N ALA A 165 -5.61 27.48 5.33
CA ALA A 165 -6.78 27.87 6.14
C ALA A 165 -7.27 26.75 7.09
N PHE A 166 -7.00 25.49 6.76
CA PHE A 166 -7.28 24.32 7.59
C PHE A 166 -6.04 23.81 8.33
N GLY A 167 -5.00 24.64 8.40
CA GLY A 167 -3.78 24.35 9.13
C GLY A 167 -2.82 23.42 8.42
N GLY A 168 -2.94 23.22 7.10
CA GLY A 168 -1.96 22.49 6.29
C GLY A 168 -0.91 23.39 5.63
N GLY A 169 -0.38 22.93 4.49
CA GLY A 169 0.56 23.65 3.64
C GLY A 169 2.02 23.20 3.77
N PRO A 170 2.89 23.69 2.88
CA PRO A 170 4.29 23.25 2.76
C PRO A 170 5.10 23.45 4.04
N ASP A 171 4.97 24.60 4.70
CA ASP A 171 5.73 24.96 5.91
C ASP A 171 5.59 23.93 7.04
N LYS A 172 4.41 23.31 7.15
CA LYS A 172 4.12 22.29 8.16
C LYS A 172 4.43 20.87 7.68
N ALA A 173 4.34 20.66 6.37
CA ALA A 173 4.52 19.34 5.76
C ALA A 173 5.99 18.96 5.58
N ILE A 174 6.81 19.88 5.06
CA ILE A 174 8.22 19.61 4.71
C ILE A 174 9.02 19.08 5.92
N PRO A 175 8.94 19.68 7.12
CA PRO A 175 9.67 19.15 8.28
C PRO A 175 9.26 17.73 8.68
N LEU A 176 8.00 17.33 8.42
CA LEU A 176 7.54 15.97 8.68
C LEU A 176 8.11 14.99 7.66
N VAL A 177 8.15 15.37 6.38
CA VAL A 177 8.74 14.54 5.32
C VAL A 177 10.24 14.37 5.57
N GLU A 178 10.97 15.44 5.88
CA GLU A 178 12.39 15.36 6.25
C GLU A 178 12.61 14.44 7.45
N LYS A 179 11.80 14.60 8.51
CA LYS A 179 11.85 13.71 9.68
C LYS A 179 11.60 12.25 9.29
N SER A 180 10.66 11.97 8.39
CA SER A 180 10.40 10.61 7.94
C SER A 180 11.60 9.99 7.22
N ILE A 181 12.33 10.77 6.43
CA ILE A 181 13.56 10.32 5.75
C ILE A 181 14.65 9.98 6.77
N GLU A 182 14.81 10.80 7.81
CA GLU A 182 15.73 10.47 8.91
C GLU A 182 15.30 9.20 9.66
N LEU A 183 14.00 9.04 9.93
CA LEU A 183 13.47 7.82 10.55
C LEU A 183 13.72 6.58 9.69
N PHE A 184 13.57 6.67 8.36
CA PHE A 184 13.85 5.55 7.44
C PHE A 184 15.29 5.04 7.55
N LYS A 185 16.28 5.93 7.79
CA LYS A 185 17.69 5.53 7.95
C LYS A 185 17.94 4.67 9.18
N THR A 186 17.15 4.87 10.24
CA THR A 186 17.30 4.16 11.52
C THR A 186 16.25 3.09 11.75
N TYR A 187 15.18 3.05 10.94
CA TYR A 187 14.10 2.08 11.07
C TYR A 187 14.60 0.68 10.73
N LYS A 188 14.72 -0.16 11.75
CA LYS A 188 15.13 -1.56 11.65
C LYS A 188 14.01 -2.45 12.13
N THR A 189 13.91 -3.62 11.50
CA THR A 189 12.94 -4.64 11.85
C THR A 189 13.56 -5.99 11.56
N ASP A 190 13.41 -6.93 12.50
CA ASP A 190 13.86 -8.32 12.34
C ASP A 190 12.81 -9.18 11.64
N ASP A 191 11.61 -8.63 11.43
CA ASP A 191 10.55 -9.26 10.66
C ASP A 191 10.92 -9.26 9.16
N PRO A 192 11.16 -10.44 8.56
CA PRO A 192 11.62 -10.54 7.17
C PRO A 192 10.58 -10.04 6.17
N PHE A 193 9.30 -10.02 6.55
CA PHE A 193 8.17 -9.60 5.73
C PHE A 193 7.65 -8.22 6.12
N ALA A 194 8.34 -7.49 7.01
CA ALA A 194 7.92 -6.14 7.34
C ALA A 194 7.99 -5.21 6.11
N PRO A 195 7.13 -4.18 6.04
CA PRO A 195 7.10 -3.26 4.91
C PRO A 195 8.42 -2.49 4.73
N LYS A 196 9.01 -2.59 3.54
CA LYS A 196 10.27 -1.92 3.16
C LYS A 196 10.08 -0.73 2.19
N TRP A 197 8.84 -0.38 1.90
CA TRP A 197 8.50 0.75 1.03
C TRP A 197 8.47 2.07 1.81
N GLY A 198 8.50 3.18 1.05
CA GLY A 198 8.18 4.52 1.55
C GLY A 198 9.34 5.50 1.56
N GLN A 199 10.58 5.02 1.71
CA GLN A 199 11.76 5.90 1.71
C GLN A 199 11.92 6.64 0.39
N GLU A 200 11.98 5.91 -0.72
CA GLU A 200 12.11 6.51 -2.06
C GLU A 200 10.93 7.44 -2.39
N GLN A 201 9.73 7.12 -1.90
CA GLN A 201 8.54 7.96 -2.08
C GLN A 201 8.66 9.27 -1.30
N ALA A 202 9.15 9.23 -0.06
CA ALA A 202 9.39 10.42 0.76
C ALA A 202 10.48 11.32 0.16
N GLU A 203 11.57 10.73 -0.32
CA GLU A 203 12.66 11.45 -0.97
C GLU A 203 12.21 12.08 -2.30
N ALA A 204 11.47 11.34 -3.12
CA ALA A 204 10.92 11.85 -4.37
C ALA A 204 9.91 12.98 -4.13
N PHE A 205 9.05 12.84 -3.12
CA PHE A 205 8.11 13.88 -2.73
C PHE A 205 8.82 15.15 -2.24
N LEU A 206 9.82 15.01 -1.36
CA LEU A 206 10.61 16.16 -0.88
C LEU A 206 11.29 16.89 -2.06
N LYS A 207 11.82 16.13 -3.02
CA LYS A 207 12.43 16.69 -4.22
C LYS A 207 11.43 17.44 -5.10
N SER A 208 10.21 16.92 -5.26
CA SER A 208 9.18 17.59 -6.07
C SER A 208 8.73 18.90 -5.44
N VAL A 209 8.44 18.92 -4.13
CA VAL A 209 7.96 20.13 -3.44
C VAL A 209 9.04 21.21 -3.36
N ASN A 210 10.31 20.84 -3.23
CA ASN A 210 11.42 21.81 -3.25
C ASN A 210 11.68 22.41 -4.64
N LYS A 211 11.19 21.77 -5.72
CA LYS A 211 11.25 22.34 -7.08
C LYS A 211 10.11 23.33 -7.31
N GLU A 212 8.95 23.09 -6.74
CA GLU A 212 7.75 23.95 -6.88
C GLU A 212 7.81 25.21 -5.99
N ASN A 213 8.56 25.16 -4.88
CA ASN A 213 8.73 26.28 -3.95
C ASN A 213 9.98 27.15 -4.24
N ARG A 214 10.60 27.01 -5.42
CA ARG A 214 11.68 27.88 -5.93
C ARG A 214 11.15 28.83 -6.99
#